data_AF-A0AAD9PSK0-F1
#
_entry.id   AF-A0AAD9PSK0-F1
#
_cell.length_a   1.000
_cell.length_b   1.000
_cell.length_c   1.000
_cell.angle_alpha   90.00
_cell.angle_beta   90.00
_cell.angle_gamma   90.00
#
_symmetry.space_group_name_H-M   'P 1'
#
loop_
_entity.id
_entity.type
_entity.pdbx_description
1 polymer ?
#
loop_
_entity_poly.entity_id
_entity_poly.type
_entity_poly.pdbx_seq_one_letter_code
_entity_poly.pdbx_strand_id
1 'polypeptide(L)'
;MFADFNSLMNFSEKSPPKNKFVLVSDAQNDASFIIHHFLSMYIKGELRVIFLALVQSFSHYNNVAQKLGVNLSNAVQNGQVIYLDGLKLISEALDEGNQEKSLDNQQTSDEGDNPFVNIR
;
A
#
# COMPACT_ATOMS: atom_id res chain seq x y z
N MET A 1 -8.46 -16.17 -13.65
CA MET A 1 -8.54 -14.77 -14.15
C MET A 1 -9.97 -14.54 -14.58
N PHE A 2 -10.52 -13.35 -14.33
CA PHE A 2 -11.90 -13.01 -14.69
C PHE A 2 -11.99 -12.71 -16.20
N ALA A 3 -12.21 -13.75 -17.01
CA ALA A 3 -12.26 -13.64 -18.47
C ALA A 3 -13.34 -12.66 -18.95
N ASP A 4 -14.46 -12.61 -18.23
CA ASP A 4 -15.56 -11.69 -18.53
C ASP A 4 -15.15 -10.23 -18.30
N PHE A 5 -14.34 -9.96 -17.27
CA PHE A 5 -13.83 -8.61 -17.00
C PHE A 5 -12.88 -8.13 -18.10
N ASN A 6 -11.97 -9.00 -18.56
CA ASN A 6 -11.08 -8.70 -19.69
C ASN A 6 -11.87 -8.39 -20.96
N SER A 7 -12.90 -9.18 -21.22
CA SER A 7 -13.76 -9.04 -22.40
C SER A 7 -14.55 -7.73 -22.35
N LEU A 8 -15.08 -7.38 -21.17
CA LEU A 8 -15.78 -6.12 -20.94
C LEU A 8 -14.88 -4.89 -21.14
N MET A 9 -13.64 -4.95 -20.64
CA MET A 9 -12.71 -3.83 -20.69
C MET A 9 -11.84 -3.79 -21.95
N ASN A 10 -11.86 -4.86 -22.75
CA ASN A 10 -10.95 -5.10 -23.87
C ASN A 10 -9.46 -5.00 -23.45
N PHE A 11 -9.13 -5.52 -22.26
CA PHE A 11 -7.77 -5.60 -21.73
C PHE A 11 -7.29 -7.06 -21.72
N SER A 12 -6.00 -7.26 -21.95
CA SER A 12 -5.37 -8.59 -21.85
C SER A 12 -3.88 -8.45 -21.58
N GLU A 13 -3.19 -9.58 -21.33
CA GLU A 13 -1.74 -9.59 -21.20
C GLU A 13 -1.03 -9.03 -22.46
N LYS A 14 -1.59 -9.29 -23.64
CA LYS A 14 -1.05 -8.83 -24.94
C LYS A 14 -1.44 -7.40 -25.27
N SER A 15 -2.56 -6.93 -24.74
CA SER A 15 -3.09 -5.59 -24.95
C SER A 15 -3.49 -4.97 -23.60
N PRO A 16 -2.50 -4.63 -22.76
CA PRO A 16 -2.75 -3.95 -21.50
C PRO A 16 -3.29 -2.53 -21.77
N PRO A 17 -3.97 -1.89 -20.80
CA PRO A 17 -4.47 -0.52 -20.92
C PRO A 17 -3.33 0.51 -21.05
N LYS A 18 -2.84 0.74 -22.27
CA LYS A 18 -1.80 1.75 -22.57
C LYS A 18 -2.37 3.15 -22.52
N ASN A 19 -1.67 4.06 -21.84
CA ASN A 19 -2.06 5.48 -21.69
C ASN A 19 -3.47 5.67 -21.14
N LYS A 20 -3.92 4.76 -20.27
CA LYS A 20 -5.22 4.85 -19.59
C LYS A 20 -5.00 4.97 -18.09
N PHE A 21 -5.85 5.76 -17.47
CA PHE A 21 -6.02 5.79 -16.03
C PHE A 21 -7.28 5.01 -15.67
N VAL A 22 -7.16 4.04 -14.77
CA VAL A 22 -8.28 3.23 -14.30
C VAL A 22 -8.48 3.53 -12.82
N LEU A 23 -9.59 4.18 -12.49
CA LEU A 23 -10.02 4.37 -11.10
C LEU A 23 -10.92 3.20 -10.69
N VAL A 24 -10.58 2.56 -9.58
CA VAL A 24 -11.43 1.57 -8.92
C VAL A 24 -11.99 2.21 -7.67
N SER A 25 -13.31 2.22 -7.55
CA SER A 25 -14.01 2.68 -6.35
C SER A 25 -15.10 1.67 -6.04
N ASP A 26 -15.20 1.35 -4.76
CA ASP A 26 -16.29 0.57 -4.22
C ASP A 26 -16.98 1.32 -3.08
N ALA A 27 -18.07 0.74 -2.58
CA ALA A 27 -18.83 1.30 -1.46
C ALA A 27 -19.24 0.20 -0.46
N GLN A 28 -19.90 -0.85 -0.95
CA GLN A 28 -20.40 -1.94 -0.09
C GLN A 28 -19.65 -3.27 -0.28
N ASN A 29 -19.02 -3.47 -1.43
CA ASN A 29 -18.36 -4.72 -1.79
C ASN A 29 -16.90 -4.47 -2.07
N ASP A 30 -16.02 -5.31 -1.54
CA ASP A 30 -14.58 -5.19 -1.78
C ASP A 30 -14.23 -5.39 -3.26
N ALA A 31 -13.68 -4.35 -3.89
CA ALA A 31 -13.18 -4.39 -5.26
C ALA A 31 -11.66 -4.70 -5.36
N SER A 32 -11.01 -5.11 -4.26
CA SER A 32 -9.60 -5.51 -4.22
C SER A 32 -9.23 -6.59 -5.25
N PHE A 33 -10.20 -7.44 -5.63
CA PHE A 33 -10.01 -8.45 -6.69
C PHE A 33 -9.56 -7.85 -8.02
N ILE A 34 -9.93 -6.59 -8.31
CA ILE A 34 -9.52 -5.87 -9.52
C ILE A 34 -8.01 -5.57 -9.48
N ILE A 35 -7.49 -5.22 -8.30
CA ILE A 35 -6.04 -4.99 -8.11
C ILE A 35 -5.29 -6.30 -8.33
N HIS A 36 -5.76 -7.41 -7.73
CA HIS A 36 -5.17 -8.73 -7.94
C HIS A 36 -5.25 -9.18 -9.41
N HIS A 37 -6.34 -8.83 -10.09
CA HIS A 37 -6.51 -9.10 -11.51
C HIS A 37 -5.45 -8.37 -12.35
N PHE A 38 -5.30 -7.06 -12.18
CA PHE A 38 -4.29 -6.29 -12.91
C PHE A 38 -2.88 -6.78 -12.59
N LEU A 39 -2.54 -6.94 -11.31
CA LEU A 39 -1.21 -7.42 -10.92
C LEU A 39 -0.88 -8.77 -11.60
N SER A 40 -1.83 -9.72 -11.59
CA SER A 40 -1.64 -11.02 -12.24
C SER A 40 -1.56 -10.92 -13.76
N MET A 41 -2.37 -10.08 -14.40
CA MET A 41 -2.35 -9.86 -15.85
C MET A 41 -0.99 -9.32 -16.30
N TYR A 42 -0.48 -8.30 -15.62
CA TYR A 42 0.80 -7.69 -15.99
C TYR A 42 1.97 -8.64 -15.74
N ILE A 43 1.94 -9.43 -14.66
CA ILE A 43 2.99 -10.43 -14.40
C ILE A 43 2.99 -11.51 -15.49
N LYS A 44 1.82 -12.05 -15.86
CA LYS A 44 1.68 -13.04 -16.94
C LYS A 44 2.08 -12.51 -18.31
N GLY A 45 1.86 -11.23 -18.55
CA GLY A 45 2.28 -10.56 -19.78
C GLY A 45 3.76 -10.19 -19.83
N GLU A 46 4.57 -10.60 -18.84
CA GLU A 46 5.99 -10.25 -18.74
C GLU A 46 6.23 -8.72 -18.73
N LEU A 47 5.23 -7.96 -18.27
CA LEU A 47 5.29 -6.49 -18.20
C LEU A 47 5.90 -6.06 -16.88
N ARG A 48 6.62 -4.93 -16.90
CA ARG A 48 7.16 -4.31 -15.68
C ARG A 48 6.07 -3.61 -14.89
N VAL A 49 6.11 -3.74 -13.56
CA VAL A 49 5.10 -3.18 -12.65
C VAL A 49 5.80 -2.49 -11.48
N ILE A 50 5.34 -1.29 -11.14
CA ILE A 50 5.60 -0.70 -9.82
C ILE A 50 4.32 -0.90 -9.02
N PHE A 51 4.42 -1.65 -7.92
CA PHE A 51 3.28 -2.00 -7.10
C PHE A 51 3.40 -1.36 -5.72
N LEU A 52 2.62 -0.30 -5.50
CA LEU A 52 2.50 0.39 -4.22
C LEU A 52 1.33 -0.19 -3.43
N ALA A 53 1.63 -0.86 -2.32
CA ALA A 53 0.65 -1.46 -1.44
C ALA A 53 0.41 -0.57 -0.21
N LEU A 54 -0.79 -0.01 -0.09
CA LEU A 54 -1.14 0.90 1.02
C LEU A 54 -1.99 0.26 2.12
N VAL A 55 -2.61 -0.90 1.83
CA VAL A 55 -3.66 -1.47 2.70
C VAL A 55 -3.31 -2.88 3.19
N GLN A 56 -2.77 -3.72 2.31
CA GLN A 56 -2.48 -5.13 2.62
C GLN A 56 -0.99 -5.41 2.55
N SER A 57 -0.54 -6.41 3.31
CA SER A 57 0.87 -6.81 3.33
C SER A 57 1.29 -7.54 2.06
N PHE A 58 2.61 -7.61 1.82
CA PHE A 58 3.17 -8.39 0.72
C PHE A 58 2.69 -9.85 0.72
N SER A 59 2.61 -10.46 1.91
CA SER A 59 2.18 -11.85 2.08
C SER A 59 0.76 -12.07 1.56
N HIS A 60 -0.16 -11.14 1.83
CA HIS A 60 -1.52 -11.20 1.32
C HIS A 60 -1.53 -11.21 -0.21
N TYR A 61 -0.86 -10.24 -0.83
CA TYR A 61 -0.77 -10.15 -2.30
C TYR A 61 -0.10 -11.38 -2.92
N ASN A 62 0.98 -11.88 -2.33
CA ASN A 62 1.70 -13.05 -2.83
C ASN A 62 0.83 -14.32 -2.78
N ASN A 63 0.08 -14.54 -1.69
CA ASN A 63 -0.82 -15.68 -1.56
C ASN A 63 -1.95 -15.65 -2.59
N VAL A 64 -2.54 -14.47 -2.84
CA VAL A 64 -3.59 -14.33 -3.86
C VAL A 64 -3.01 -14.48 -5.27
N ALA A 65 -1.84 -13.91 -5.54
CA ALA A 65 -1.12 -14.04 -6.80
C ALA A 65 -0.86 -15.52 -7.14
N GLN A 66 -0.38 -16.31 -6.16
CA GLN A 66 -0.14 -17.74 -6.35
C GLN A 66 -1.41 -18.50 -6.73
N LYS A 67 -2.54 -18.19 -6.09
CA LYS A 67 -3.86 -18.77 -6.45
C LYS A 67 -4.29 -18.41 -7.87
N LEU A 68 -3.83 -17.27 -8.40
CA LEU A 68 -4.09 -16.82 -9.77
C LEU A 68 -3.07 -17.39 -10.78
N GLY A 69 -2.14 -18.24 -10.34
CA GLY A 69 -1.15 -18.90 -11.16
C GLY A 69 0.08 -18.04 -11.46
N VAL A 70 0.39 -17.04 -10.63
CA VAL A 70 1.60 -16.21 -10.73
C VAL A 70 2.38 -16.20 -9.43
N ASN A 71 3.71 -16.14 -9.50
CA ASN A 71 4.56 -16.05 -8.32
C ASN A 71 5.07 -14.61 -8.17
N LEU A 72 4.44 -13.84 -7.28
CA LEU A 72 4.81 -12.44 -7.04
C LEU A 72 6.23 -12.31 -6.47
N SER A 73 6.63 -13.17 -5.54
CA SER A 73 8.01 -13.19 -5.02
C SER A 73 9.05 -13.37 -6.12
N ASN A 74 8.83 -14.28 -7.06
CA ASN A 74 9.73 -14.52 -8.18
C ASN A 74 9.77 -13.30 -9.13
N ALA A 75 8.60 -12.70 -9.40
CA ALA A 75 8.52 -11.49 -10.22
C ALA A 75 9.27 -10.29 -9.59
N VAL A 76 9.26 -10.18 -8.26
CA VAL A 76 10.07 -9.19 -7.53
C VAL A 76 11.56 -9.51 -7.61
N GLN A 77 11.95 -10.76 -7.33
CA GLN A 77 13.36 -11.20 -7.37
C GLN A 77 14.00 -10.99 -8.74
N ASN A 78 13.24 -11.19 -9.82
CA ASN A 78 13.73 -10.99 -11.20
C ASN A 78 13.63 -9.53 -11.67
N GLY A 79 13.21 -8.60 -10.81
CA GLY A 79 13.10 -7.18 -11.14
C GLY A 79 11.95 -6.81 -12.07
N GLN A 80 11.02 -7.74 -12.34
CA GLN A 80 9.81 -7.45 -13.10
C GLN A 80 8.85 -6.55 -12.29
N VAL A 81 8.72 -6.83 -10.99
CA VAL A 81 7.87 -6.07 -10.08
C VAL A 81 8.74 -5.35 -9.05
N ILE A 82 8.59 -4.02 -8.96
CA ILE A 82 9.12 -3.23 -7.85
C ILE A 82 7.99 -3.10 -6.83
N TYR A 83 8.14 -3.77 -5.68
CA TYR A 83 7.16 -3.69 -4.59
C TYR A 83 7.53 -2.58 -3.61
N LEU A 84 6.57 -1.71 -3.31
CA LEU A 84 6.69 -0.67 -2.29
C LEU A 84 5.68 -0.96 -1.17
N ASP A 85 6.21 -1.27 0.01
CA ASP A 85 5.41 -1.49 1.22
C ASP A 85 4.97 -0.14 1.82
N GLY A 86 4.00 0.49 1.17
CA GLY A 86 3.49 1.78 1.58
C GLY A 86 2.75 1.74 2.92
N LEU A 87 2.14 0.61 3.28
CA LEU A 87 1.53 0.42 4.60
C LEU A 87 2.59 0.56 5.71
N LYS A 88 3.73 -0.13 5.56
CA LYS A 88 4.84 -0.01 6.49
C LYS A 88 5.41 1.41 6.53
N LEU A 89 5.70 1.99 5.36
CA LEU A 89 6.29 3.34 5.27
C LEU A 89 5.41 4.41 5.90
N ILE A 90 4.08 4.33 5.72
CA ILE A 90 3.14 5.26 6.36
C ILE A 90 3.13 5.06 7.88
N SER A 91 3.15 3.80 8.35
CA SER A 91 3.21 3.53 9.79
C SER A 91 4.46 4.15 10.41
N GLU A 92 5.63 3.92 9.80
CA GLU A 92 6.91 4.47 10.28
C GLU A 92 6.90 6.01 10.30
N ALA A 93 6.41 6.64 9.23
CA ALA A 93 6.32 8.11 9.15
C ALA A 93 5.37 8.72 10.22
N LEU A 94 4.30 8.01 10.57
CA LEU A 94 3.37 8.46 11.62
C LEU A 94 3.98 8.31 13.03
N ASP A 95 4.80 7.28 13.24
CA ASP A 95 5.48 7.05 14.51
C ASP A 95 6.57 8.10 14.79
N GLU A 96 7.34 8.49 13.77
CA GLU A 96 8.34 9.58 13.87
C GLU A 96 7.70 10.91 14.32
N GLY A 97 6.56 11.27 13.74
CA GLY A 97 5.81 12.48 14.12
C GLY A 97 5.22 12.43 15.54
N ASN A 98 5.05 11.24 16.12
CA ASN A 98 4.61 11.07 17.51
C ASN A 98 5.77 11.19 18.52
N GLN A 99 7.00 10.83 18.12
CA GLN A 99 8.17 11.00 18.98
C GLN A 99 8.52 12.49 19.15
N GLU A 100 8.44 13.30 18.09
CA GLU A 100 8.68 14.75 18.18
C GLU A 100 7.71 15.46 19.15
N LYS A 101 6.42 15.11 19.12
CA LYS A 101 5.41 15.68 20.04
C LYS A 101 5.59 15.27 21.50
N SER A 102 6.24 14.14 21.77
CA SER A 102 6.50 13.67 23.13
C SER A 102 7.65 14.43 23.81
N LEU A 103 8.56 15.00 23.02
CA LEU A 103 9.69 15.82 23.51
C LEU A 103 9.26 17.25 23.85
N ASP A 104 8.34 17.84 23.07
CA ASP A 104 7.79 19.17 23.36
C ASP A 104 6.95 19.21 24.66
N ASN A 105 6.26 18.12 25.00
CA ASN A 105 5.46 18.03 26.23
C ASN A 105 6.28 17.78 27.50
N GLN A 106 7.60 17.55 27.42
CA GLN A 106 8.49 17.45 28.59
C GLN A 106 9.20 18.76 28.93
N GLN A 107 9.11 19.79 28.08
CA GLN A 107 9.73 21.09 28.33
C GLN A 107 8.83 22.12 29.05
N THR A 108 7.57 21.78 29.37
CA THR A 108 6.66 22.70 30.10
C THR A 108 6.41 22.33 31.57
N SER A 109 7.22 21.47 32.19
CA SER A 109 7.04 21.10 33.61
C SER A 109 8.17 21.52 34.56
N ASP A 110 9.14 22.32 34.13
CA ASP A 110 10.20 22.86 35.00
C ASP A 110 10.27 24.40 34.88
N GLU A 111 9.24 25.10 35.36
CA GLU A 111 9.36 26.51 35.74
C GLU A 111 8.72 26.78 37.10
N GLY A 112 9.59 26.99 38.09
CA GLY A 112 9.34 27.93 39.17
C GLY A 112 8.77 27.36 40.47
N ASP A 113 9.67 26.92 41.35
CA ASP A 113 9.45 26.96 42.80
C ASP A 113 9.04 28.39 43.18
N ASN A 114 7.75 28.61 43.43
CA ASN A 114 7.16 29.93 43.70
C ASN A 114 7.28 30.22 45.20
N PRO A 115 8.17 31.14 45.66
CA PRO A 115 8.43 31.32 47.08
C PRO A 115 7.35 32.12 47.84
N PHE A 116 6.20 32.42 47.22
CA PHE A 116 5.17 33.32 47.78
C PHE A 116 3.79 32.70 48.00
N VAL A 117 3.66 31.36 48.03
CA VAL A 117 2.34 30.69 48.18
C VAL A 117 1.78 30.72 49.61
N ASN A 118 2.35 31.47 50.56
CA ASN A 118 1.80 31.50 51.93
C ASN A 118 1.95 32.84 52.66
N ILE A 119 1.32 33.89 52.12
CA ILE A 119 1.04 35.11 52.89
C ILE A 119 -0.47 35.29 52.96
N ARG A 120 -0.97 35.03 54.18
CA ARG A 120 -2.30 35.19 54.80
C ARG A 120 -3.39 35.91 54.02
#